data_AF-A0A9E4T904-F1
#
_entry.id   AF-A0A9E4T904-F1
#
_cell.length_a   1.000
_cell.length_b   1.000
_cell.length_c   1.000
_cell.angle_alpha   90.00
_cell.angle_beta   90.00
_cell.angle_gamma   90.00
#
_symmetry.space_group_name_H-M   'P 1'
#
loop_
_entity.id
_entity.type
_entity.pdbx_description
1 polymer ?
#
loop_
_entity_poly.entity_id
_entity_poly.type
_entity_poly.pdbx_seq_one_letter_code
_entity_poly.pdbx_strand_id
1 'polypeptide(L)'
;FPRYRKLMIDAGFPEEIEDVRAAWQAGRTQEALDLVPSGLIDKIGLVGTAEEVRAKLADYRDAGITLPIVSPRFMGDGAKEQALEIIRACAPA
;
A
#
# COMPACT_ATOMS: atom_id res chain seq x y z
N PHE A 1 -4.10 17.27 -2.41
CA PHE A 1 -4.06 16.40 -1.21
C PHE A 1 -5.12 15.31 -1.31
N PRO A 2 -4.77 14.03 -1.06
CA PRO A 2 -3.86 13.27 -1.90
C PRO A 2 -4.57 12.77 -3.17
N ARG A 3 -3.78 12.44 -4.19
CA ARG A 3 -4.25 11.94 -5.51
C ARG A 3 -5.24 10.76 -5.38
N TYR A 4 -5.13 9.95 -4.33
CA TYR A 4 -5.92 8.75 -4.10
C TYR A 4 -7.04 8.90 -3.05
N ARG A 5 -7.47 10.12 -2.72
CA ARG A 5 -8.53 10.36 -1.70
C ARG A 5 -9.77 9.48 -1.92
N LYS A 6 -10.27 9.40 -3.16
CA LYS A 6 -11.45 8.60 -3.49
C LYS A 6 -11.22 7.11 -3.23
N LEU A 7 -10.08 6.56 -3.64
CA LEU A 7 -9.72 5.16 -3.37
C LEU A 7 -9.75 4.85 -1.87
N MET A 8 -9.21 5.75 -1.05
CA MET A 8 -9.12 5.56 0.40
C MET A 8 -10.49 5.63 1.08
N ILE A 9 -11.37 6.52 0.61
CA ILE A 9 -12.78 6.59 1.04
C ILE A 9 -13.52 5.33 0.63
N ASP A 10 -13.37 4.89 -0.61
CA ASP A 10 -14.02 3.68 -1.13
C ASP A 10 -13.48 2.41 -0.42
N ALA A 11 -12.27 2.46 0.15
CA ALA A 11 -11.71 1.44 1.03
C ALA A 11 -12.33 1.44 2.45
N GLY A 12 -13.17 2.42 2.78
CA GLY A 12 -13.95 2.47 4.02
C GLY A 12 -13.38 3.36 5.13
N PHE A 13 -12.50 4.30 4.82
CA PHE A 13 -11.87 5.21 5.80
C PHE A 13 -12.22 6.69 5.57
N PRO A 14 -13.51 7.07 5.47
CA PRO A 14 -13.88 8.43 5.09
C PRO A 14 -13.51 9.50 6.14
N GLU A 15 -13.61 9.18 7.42
CA GLU A 15 -13.39 10.13 8.52
C GLU A 15 -11.89 10.36 8.74
N GLU A 16 -11.12 9.27 8.81
CA GLU A 16 -9.66 9.31 9.00
C GLU A 16 -8.97 10.08 7.86
N ILE A 17 -9.48 9.93 6.63
CA ILE A 17 -8.94 10.65 5.47
C ILE A 17 -9.23 12.14 5.51
N GLU A 18 -10.31 12.58 6.14
CA GLU A 18 -10.56 14.01 6.38
C GLU A 18 -9.62 14.60 7.42
N ASP A 19 -9.30 13.86 8.48
CA ASP A 19 -8.34 14.29 9.50
C ASP A 19 -6.93 14.42 8.91
N VAL A 20 -6.50 13.40 8.16
CA VAL A 20 -5.25 13.43 7.38
C VAL A 20 -5.20 14.66 6.46
N ARG A 21 -6.34 15.03 5.85
CA ARG A 21 -6.46 16.22 5.00
C ARG A 21 -6.37 17.53 5.75
N ALA A 22 -7.05 17.65 6.88
CA ALA A 22 -6.98 18.84 7.70
C ALA A 22 -5.54 19.09 8.16
N ALA A 23 -4.86 18.06 8.67
CA ALA A 23 -3.47 18.16 9.13
C ALA A 23 -2.51 18.60 8.02
N TRP A 24 -2.59 17.99 6.84
CA TRP A 24 -1.70 18.35 5.74
C TRP A 24 -1.95 19.75 5.20
N GLN A 25 -3.22 20.16 5.03
CA GLN A 25 -3.53 21.50 4.53
C GLN A 25 -3.05 22.59 5.49
N ALA A 26 -2.97 22.27 6.79
CA ALA A 26 -2.38 23.13 7.80
C ALA A 26 -0.84 23.05 7.88
N GLY A 27 -0.18 22.31 6.99
CA GLY A 27 1.27 22.14 6.96
C GLY A 27 1.84 21.23 8.05
N ARG A 28 0.99 20.51 8.79
CA ARG A 28 1.40 19.57 9.85
C ARG A 28 1.67 18.19 9.23
N THR A 29 2.74 18.11 8.45
CA THR A 29 3.05 16.93 7.63
C THR A 29 3.22 15.65 8.44
N GLN A 30 3.94 15.69 9.57
CA GLN A 30 4.16 14.48 10.37
C GLN A 30 2.85 13.95 10.98
N GLU A 31 2.04 14.85 11.56
CA GLU A 31 0.70 14.50 12.07
C GLU A 31 -0.17 13.89 10.97
N ALA A 32 -0.15 14.46 9.76
CA ALA A 32 -0.89 13.91 8.63
C ALA A 32 -0.43 12.49 8.24
N LEU A 33 0.85 12.14 8.42
CA LEU A 33 1.37 10.79 8.20
C LEU A 33 0.93 9.84 9.30
N ASP A 34 1.01 10.28 10.56
CA ASP A 34 0.65 9.47 11.73
C ASP A 34 -0.85 9.16 11.79
N LEU A 35 -1.69 10.02 11.20
CA LEU A 35 -3.13 9.84 11.07
C LEU A 35 -3.54 8.83 9.99
N VAL A 36 -2.62 8.37 9.12
CA VAL A 36 -2.97 7.38 8.10
C VAL A 36 -3.26 6.03 8.77
N PRO A 37 -4.49 5.47 8.66
CA PRO A 37 -4.84 4.25 9.37
C PRO A 37 -4.08 3.04 8.80
N SER A 38 -3.53 2.20 9.68
CA SER A 38 -2.83 0.97 9.27
C SER A 38 -3.72 0.04 8.43
N GLY A 39 -4.99 -0.10 8.80
CA GLY A 39 -5.95 -0.92 8.05
C GLY A 39 -6.19 -0.45 6.61
N LEU A 40 -5.95 0.83 6.31
CA LEU A 40 -6.00 1.32 4.93
C LEU A 40 -4.80 0.80 4.12
N ILE A 41 -3.60 0.82 4.72
CA ILE A 41 -2.37 0.28 4.12
C ILE A 41 -2.58 -1.20 3.81
N ASP A 42 -3.16 -1.95 4.75
CA ASP A 42 -3.46 -3.37 4.59
C ASP A 42 -4.49 -3.64 3.50
N LYS A 43 -5.43 -2.73 3.24
CA LYS A 43 -6.38 -2.90 2.13
C LYS A 43 -5.75 -2.60 0.78
N ILE A 44 -5.06 -1.46 0.64
CA ILE A 44 -4.64 -0.95 -0.67
C ILE A 44 -3.23 -1.40 -1.10
N GLY A 45 -2.43 -1.91 -0.17
CA GLY A 45 -1.03 -2.30 -0.39
C GLY A 45 -0.80 -3.81 -0.27
N LEU A 46 0.41 -4.24 -0.64
CA LEU A 46 0.99 -5.53 -0.30
C LEU A 46 2.15 -5.24 0.66
N VAL A 47 1.90 -5.38 1.96
CA VAL A 47 2.84 -5.01 3.03
C VAL A 47 2.87 -6.15 4.05
N GLY A 48 4.06 -6.51 4.48
CA GLY A 48 4.28 -7.60 5.43
C GLY A 48 5.43 -8.51 5.02
N THR A 49 5.46 -9.69 5.61
CA THR A 49 6.36 -10.78 5.26
C THR A 49 6.07 -11.32 3.86
N ALA A 50 7.03 -12.03 3.29
CA ALA A 50 6.86 -12.67 1.98
C ALA A 50 5.71 -13.70 1.97
N GLU A 51 5.45 -14.35 3.11
CA GLU A 51 4.35 -15.31 3.26
C GLU A 51 2.99 -14.60 3.22
N GLU A 52 2.81 -13.52 4.01
CA GLU A 52 1.59 -12.72 4.01
C GLU A 52 1.30 -12.12 2.63
N VAL A 53 2.33 -11.62 1.94
CA VAL A 53 2.17 -11.07 0.59
C VAL A 53 1.79 -12.15 -0.42
N ARG A 54 2.39 -13.35 -0.35
CA ARG A 54 2.01 -14.47 -1.23
C ARG A 54 0.58 -14.93 -0.98
N ALA A 55 0.15 -15.01 0.28
CA ALA A 55 -1.22 -15.34 0.63
C ALA A 55 -2.20 -14.32 0.04
N LYS A 56 -1.94 -13.03 0.22
CA LYS A 56 -2.79 -11.97 -0.35
C LYS A 56 -2.82 -11.97 -1.88
N LEU A 57 -1.70 -12.32 -2.54
CA LEU A 57 -1.66 -12.52 -3.99
C LEU A 57 -2.47 -13.75 -4.44
N ALA A 58 -2.56 -14.79 -3.62
CA ALA A 58 -3.43 -15.94 -3.88
C ALA A 58 -4.90 -15.54 -3.76
N ASP A 59 -5.29 -14.79 -2.72
CA ASP A 59 -6.66 -14.28 -2.56
C ASP A 59 -7.12 -13.47 -3.78
N TYR A 60 -6.24 -12.63 -4.34
CA TYR A 60 -6.52 -11.89 -5.57
C TYR A 60 -6.77 -12.82 -6.77
N ARG A 61 -6.00 -13.90 -6.90
CA ARG A 61 -6.18 -14.88 -7.97
C ARG A 61 -7.49 -15.65 -7.81
N ASP A 62 -7.82 -16.05 -6.59
CA ASP A 62 -9.06 -16.74 -6.26
C ASP A 62 -10.29 -15.85 -6.51
N ALA A 63 -10.14 -14.53 -6.35
CA ALA A 63 -11.14 -13.54 -6.73
C ALA A 63 -11.23 -13.28 -8.26
N GLY A 64 -10.41 -13.96 -9.08
CA GLY A 64 -10.44 -13.89 -10.54
C GLY A 64 -9.39 -12.97 -11.18
N ILE A 65 -8.48 -12.37 -10.40
CA ILE A 65 -7.37 -11.56 -10.95
C ILE A 65 -6.26 -12.50 -11.43
N THR A 66 -6.22 -12.78 -12.73
CA THR A 66 -5.33 -13.80 -13.30
C THR A 66 -3.86 -13.39 -13.38
N LEU A 67 -3.56 -12.08 -13.44
CA LEU A 67 -2.19 -11.56 -13.56
C LEU A 67 -1.95 -10.33 -12.66
N PRO A 68 -1.71 -10.52 -11.35
CA PRO A 68 -1.29 -9.42 -10.48
C PRO A 68 0.08 -8.88 -10.90
N ILE A 69 0.17 -7.57 -11.14
CA ILE A 69 1.44 -6.88 -11.43
C ILE A 69 1.99 -6.30 -10.13
N VAL A 70 3.09 -6.86 -9.63
CA VAL A 70 3.77 -6.36 -8.43
C VAL A 70 4.77 -5.27 -8.82
N SER A 71 4.59 -4.06 -8.28
CA SER A 71 5.47 -2.92 -8.51
C SER A 71 5.99 -2.40 -7.17
N PRO A 72 7.09 -3.00 -6.65
CA PRO A 72 7.63 -2.56 -5.38
C PRO A 72 8.38 -1.22 -5.57
N ARG A 73 8.25 -0.33 -4.59
CA ARG A 73 8.65 1.08 -4.68
C ARG A 73 9.91 1.32 -3.86
N PHE A 74 11.03 1.63 -4.52
CA PHE A 74 12.31 1.92 -3.88
C PHE A 74 12.90 3.22 -4.41
N MET A 75 13.74 3.86 -3.59
CA MET A 75 14.48 5.07 -3.95
C MET A 75 15.91 4.93 -3.45
N GLY A 76 16.87 5.51 -4.19
CA GLY A 76 18.29 5.50 -3.82
C GLY A 76 19.10 4.37 -4.45
N ASP A 77 20.35 4.24 -4.02
CA ASP A 77 21.29 3.26 -4.53
C ASP A 77 20.85 1.83 -4.18
N GLY A 78 21.01 0.89 -5.11
CA GLY A 78 20.58 -0.50 -4.94
C GLY A 78 19.08 -0.77 -5.12
N ALA A 79 18.30 0.25 -5.53
CA ALA A 79 16.85 0.13 -5.72
C ALA A 79 16.44 -1.00 -6.68
N LYS A 80 17.25 -1.27 -7.72
CA LYS A 80 16.97 -2.34 -8.69
C LYS A 80 17.13 -3.71 -8.03
N GLU A 81 18.21 -3.91 -7.30
CA GLU A 81 18.53 -5.17 -6.62
C GLU A 81 17.47 -5.49 -5.57
N GLN A 82 17.09 -4.49 -4.77
CA GLN A 82 16.00 -4.60 -3.79
C GLN A 82 14.66 -4.93 -4.45
N ALA A 83 14.36 -4.31 -5.59
CA ALA A 83 13.14 -4.63 -6.33
C ALA A 83 13.13 -6.08 -6.83
N LEU A 84 14.25 -6.56 -7.36
CA LEU A 84 14.36 -7.95 -7.81
C LEU A 84 14.24 -8.94 -6.65
N GLU A 85 14.82 -8.63 -5.49
CA GLU A 85 14.70 -9.44 -4.29
C GLU A 85 13.24 -9.59 -3.85
N ILE A 86 12.51 -8.47 -3.74
CA ILE A 86 11.09 -8.49 -3.36
C ILE A 86 10.23 -9.22 -4.39
N ILE A 87 10.45 -8.98 -5.69
CA ILE A 87 9.71 -9.68 -6.75
C ILE A 87 9.92 -11.19 -6.65
N ARG A 88 11.15 -11.66 -6.41
CA ARG A 88 11.46 -13.08 -6.21
C ARG A 88 10.81 -13.63 -4.95
N ALA A 89 10.83 -12.89 -3.84
CA ALA A 89 10.20 -13.30 -2.59
C ALA A 89 8.67 -13.45 -2.73
N CYS A 90 8.04 -12.63 -3.59
CA CYS A 90 6.59 -12.67 -3.85
C CYS A 90 6.18 -13.68 -4.93
N ALA A 91 7.14 -14.29 -5.63
CA ALA A 91 6.85 -15.25 -6.68
C ALA A 91 6.12 -16.49 -6.09
N PRO A 92 5.24 -17.15 -6.87
CA PRO A 92 4.69 -18.44 -6.49
C PRO A 92 5.82 -19.44 -6.19
N ALA A 93 5.59 -20.32 -5.21
CA ALA A 93 6.49 -21.45 -4.92
C ALA A 93 6.52 -22.46 -6.07
#